data_AF-A0A4Q3G0Q2-F1
#
_entry.id   AF-A0A4Q3G0Q2-F1
#
_cell.length_a   1.000
_cell.length_b   1.000
_cell.length_c   1.000
_cell.angle_alpha   90.00
_cell.angle_beta   90.00
_cell.angle_gamma   90.00
#
_symmetry.space_group_name_H-M   'P 1'
#
loop_
_entity.id
_entity.type
_entity.pdbx_description
1 polymer ?
#
loop_
_entity_poly.entity_id
_entity_poly.type
_entity_poly.pdbx_seq_one_letter_code
_entity_poly.pdbx_strand_id
1 'polypeptide(L)'
;MIGTVRLHKGQRFEVVMTSERPRRDGTIASILHWEAPCAQCGDPFQFTTPASSSKFEPNRRCQKHKRPGHRVPVSSNVLDFAEHRDRVVWGIEPKGGDV
;
A
#
# COMPACT_ATOMS: atom_id res chain seq x y z
N MET A 1 -11.71 -3.42 -1.76
CA MET A 1 -12.33 -3.19 -0.44
C MET A 1 -11.44 -2.22 0.32
N ILE A 2 -11.73 -0.93 0.22
CA ILE A 2 -11.02 0.13 0.93
C ILE A 2 -11.64 0.27 2.32
N GLY A 3 -10.84 0.59 3.34
CA GLY A 3 -11.28 0.68 4.74
C GLY A 3 -11.32 -0.66 5.48
N THR A 4 -10.86 -1.76 4.84
CA THR A 4 -10.68 -3.03 5.54
C THR A 4 -9.57 -2.91 6.56
N VAL A 5 -9.87 -3.24 7.81
CA VAL A 5 -8.91 -3.22 8.91
C VAL A 5 -8.55 -4.65 9.32
N ARG A 6 -7.26 -4.93 9.52
CA ARG A 6 -6.76 -6.16 10.12
C ARG A 6 -5.91 -5.85 11.34
N LEU A 7 -6.13 -6.62 12.40
CA LEU A 7 -5.25 -6.65 13.56
C LEU A 7 -4.30 -7.84 13.43
N HIS A 8 -3.00 -7.59 13.50
CA HIS A 8 -1.99 -8.63 13.51
C HIS A 8 -0.93 -8.34 14.56
N LYS A 9 -0.77 -9.27 15.53
CA LYS A 9 0.15 -9.14 16.67
C LYS A 9 0.04 -7.78 17.37
N GLY A 10 -1.19 -7.33 17.63
CA GLY A 10 -1.49 -6.07 18.33
C GLY A 10 -1.35 -4.79 17.48
N GLN A 11 -1.03 -4.90 16.19
CA GLN A 11 -0.89 -3.76 15.30
C GLN A 11 -2.04 -3.69 14.30
N ARG A 12 -2.53 -2.47 14.05
CA ARG A 12 -3.60 -2.17 13.09
C ARG A 12 -3.03 -1.94 11.69
N PHE A 13 -3.64 -2.60 10.72
CA PHE A 13 -3.35 -2.49 9.30
C PHE A 13 -4.63 -2.12 8.57
N GLU A 14 -4.58 -1.12 7.70
CA GLU A 14 -5.77 -0.64 7.00
C GLU A 14 -5.54 -0.61 5.49
N VAL A 15 -6.51 -1.10 4.72
CA VAL A 15 -6.47 -1.02 3.26
C VAL A 15 -6.86 0.40 2.84
N VAL A 16 -5.90 1.15 2.33
CA VAL A 16 -6.09 2.53 1.85
C VAL A 16 -6.41 2.57 0.35
N MET A 17 -6.00 1.55 -0.41
CA MET A 17 -6.22 1.48 -1.85
C MET A 17 -6.30 0.03 -2.34
N THR A 18 -7.01 -0.19 -3.45
CA THR A 18 -6.96 -1.44 -4.21
C THR A 18 -6.56 -1.11 -5.65
N SER A 19 -5.63 -1.85 -6.23
CA SER A 19 -5.20 -1.70 -7.62
C SER A 19 -5.20 -3.04 -8.34
N GLU A 20 -5.38 -3.04 -9.64
CA GLU A 20 -5.30 -4.24 -10.46
C GLU A 20 -3.94 -4.33 -11.13
N ARG A 21 -3.36 -5.54 -11.15
CA ARG A 21 -2.11 -5.83 -11.86
C ARG A 21 -2.36 -6.99 -12.82
N PRO A 22 -2.09 -6.83 -14.13
CA PRO A 22 -2.07 -7.95 -15.04
C PRO A 22 -0.95 -8.90 -14.64
N ARG A 23 -1.28 -10.18 -14.53
CA ARG A 23 -0.30 -11.26 -14.38
C ARG A 23 0.23 -11.66 -15.75
N ARG A 24 1.34 -12.40 -15.73
CA ARG A 24 2.03 -12.87 -16.94
C ARG A 24 1.16 -13.80 -17.80
N ASP A 25 0.19 -14.47 -17.19
CA ASP A 25 -0.79 -15.35 -17.84
C ASP A 25 -2.02 -14.60 -18.40
N GLY A 26 -2.01 -13.26 -18.35
CA GLY A 26 -3.13 -12.44 -18.80
C GLY A 26 -4.28 -12.30 -17.79
N THR A 27 -4.21 -12.99 -16.65
CA THR A 27 -5.23 -12.85 -15.60
C THR A 27 -5.03 -11.56 -14.80
N ILE A 28 -6.12 -11.00 -14.27
CA ILE A 28 -6.07 -9.78 -13.45
C ILE A 28 -5.94 -10.17 -11.97
N ALA A 29 -4.91 -9.65 -11.31
CA ALA A 29 -4.74 -9.79 -9.87
C ALA A 29 -5.09 -8.50 -9.15
N SER A 30 -6.05 -8.57 -8.22
CA SER A 30 -6.29 -7.46 -7.30
C SER A 30 -5.19 -7.41 -6.24
N ILE A 31 -4.59 -6.23 -6.08
CA ILE A 31 -3.56 -5.91 -5.11
C ILE A 31 -4.15 -4.94 -4.08
N LEU A 32 -4.04 -5.29 -2.81
CA LEU A 32 -4.41 -4.45 -1.69
C LEU A 32 -3.20 -3.64 -1.24
N HIS A 33 -3.37 -2.34 -1.06
CA HIS A 33 -2.37 -1.45 -0.47
C HIS A 33 -2.75 -1.20 0.97
N TRP A 34 -1.87 -1.61 1.87
CA TRP A 34 -2.03 -1.50 3.31
C TRP A 34 -1.20 -0.35 3.84
N GLU A 35 -1.74 0.34 4.84
CA GLU A 35 -1.05 1.31 5.66
C GLU A 35 -1.08 0.86 7.13
N ALA A 36 0.02 1.05 7.84
CA ALA A 36 0.12 0.78 9.27
C ALA A 36 1.19 1.67 9.93
N PRO A 37 1.04 2.00 11.23
CA PRO A 37 2.08 2.69 11.99
C PRO A 37 3.20 1.72 12.37
N CYS A 38 4.47 2.10 12.23
CA CYS A 38 5.60 1.24 12.55
C CYS A 38 5.63 0.86 14.04
N ALA A 39 5.71 -0.43 14.36
CA ALA A 39 5.76 -0.93 15.74
C ALA A 39 7.02 -0.53 16.54
N GLN A 40 7.90 0.32 15.99
CA GLN A 40 9.15 0.77 16.62
C GLN A 40 9.19 2.30 16.75
N CYS A 41 8.92 3.05 15.68
CA CYS A 41 8.94 4.52 15.71
C CYS A 41 7.55 5.17 15.56
N GLY A 42 6.50 4.40 15.31
CA GLY A 42 5.16 4.94 15.04
C GLY A 42 4.96 5.46 13.61
N ASP A 43 6.03 5.77 12.87
CA ASP A 43 5.92 6.30 11.49
C ASP A 43 5.03 5.42 10.60
N PRO A 44 4.11 6.02 9.82
CA PRO A 44 3.30 5.27 8.88
C PRO A 44 4.20 4.62 7.81
N PHE A 45 3.85 3.40 7.41
CA PHE A 45 4.45 2.74 6.27
C PHE A 45 3.40 1.99 5.47
N GLN A 46 3.68 1.84 4.19
CA GLN A 46 2.79 1.16 3.26
C GLN A 46 3.43 -0.11 2.70
N PHE A 47 2.60 -1.10 2.41
CA PHE A 47 3.00 -2.31 1.70
C PHE A 47 1.81 -2.91 0.95
N THR A 48 2.09 -3.80 0.00
CA THR A 48 1.08 -4.41 -0.85
C THR A 48 0.95 -5.91 -0.60
N THR A 49 -0.27 -6.45 -0.71
CA THR A 49 -0.50 -7.90 -0.77
C THR A 49 -1.48 -8.24 -1.90
N PRO A 50 -1.38 -9.42 -2.52
CA PRO A 50 -2.48 -9.94 -3.33
C PRO A 50 -3.76 -10.06 -2.49
N ALA A 51 -4.91 -9.66 -3.03
CA ALA A 51 -6.20 -9.87 -2.39
C ALA A 51 -6.52 -11.37 -2.22
N SER A 52 -5.97 -12.21 -3.09
CA SER A 52 -6.07 -13.67 -3.03
C SER A 52 -5.17 -14.32 -1.98
N SER A 53 -4.37 -13.55 -1.24
CA SER A 53 -3.46 -14.12 -0.23
C SER A 53 -4.24 -14.63 0.98
N SER A 54 -4.18 -15.94 1.24
CA SER A 54 -4.80 -16.56 2.41
C SER A 54 -4.03 -16.31 3.70
N LYS A 55 -2.69 -16.12 3.61
CA LYS A 55 -1.82 -15.81 4.75
C LYS A 55 -1.62 -14.30 4.86
N PHE A 56 -1.66 -13.80 6.10
CA PHE A 56 -1.41 -12.40 6.42
C PHE A 56 -0.36 -12.29 7.53
N GLU A 57 0.90 -12.29 7.10
CA GLU A 57 2.08 -12.16 7.96
C GLU A 57 2.93 -10.96 7.50
N PRO A 58 2.40 -9.73 7.59
CA PRO A 58 3.12 -8.55 7.14
C PRO A 58 4.28 -8.21 8.05
N ASN A 59 5.26 -7.47 7.51
CA ASN A 59 6.23 -6.83 8.39
C ASN A 59 5.55 -5.71 9.19
N ARG A 60 5.93 -5.59 10.46
CA ARG A 60 5.38 -4.66 11.43
C ARG A 60 6.14 -3.33 11.51
N ARG A 61 7.26 -3.23 10.80
CA ARG A 61 8.20 -2.12 10.87
C ARG A 61 8.34 -1.44 9.51
N CYS A 62 8.51 -0.11 9.53
CA CYS A 62 8.82 0.68 8.34
C CYS A 62 10.17 0.26 7.75
N GLN A 63 10.46 0.70 6.52
CA GLN A 63 11.69 0.32 5.81
C GLN A 63 12.97 0.67 6.60
N LYS A 64 12.98 1.78 7.36
CA LYS A 64 14.09 2.20 8.22
C LYS A 64 14.45 1.12 9.26
N HIS A 65 13.43 0.48 9.83
CA HIS A 65 13.56 -0.46 10.95
C HIS A 65 13.44 -1.93 10.53
N LYS A 66 12.97 -2.19 9.30
CA LYS A 66 12.88 -3.53 8.72
C LYS A 66 14.21 -3.97 8.09
N ARG A 67 15.02 -3.04 7.57
CA ARG A 67 16.30 -3.31 6.92
C ARG A 67 17.34 -2.24 7.30
N PRO A 68 18.10 -2.44 8.39
CA PRO A 68 19.24 -1.58 8.70
C PRO A 68 20.18 -1.51 7.49
N GLY A 69 20.47 -0.32 6.96
CA GLY A 69 21.43 -0.10 5.86
C GLY A 69 20.84 0.13 4.46
N HIS A 70 19.54 -0.03 4.23
CA HIS A 70 18.91 0.35 2.96
C HIS A 70 18.34 1.77 3.06
N ARG A 71 18.75 2.67 2.15
CA ARG A 71 18.18 4.03 2.04
C ARG A 71 16.68 3.93 1.82
N VAL A 72 15.92 4.56 2.72
CA VAL A 72 14.47 4.70 2.56
C VAL A 72 14.23 5.78 1.52
N PRO A 73 13.52 5.50 0.41
CA PRO A 73 13.10 6.57 -0.48
C PRO A 73 12.21 7.52 0.33
N VAL A 74 12.57 8.80 0.32
CA VAL A 74 11.80 9.85 0.96
C VAL A 74 10.52 9.99 0.17
N SER A 75 9.49 9.23 0.52
CA SER A 75 8.14 9.52 0.03
C SER A 75 7.65 10.71 0.83
N SER A 76 7.90 11.90 0.29
CA SER A 76 7.25 13.14 0.69
C SER A 76 5.75 12.94 0.58
N ASN A 77 5.09 12.63 1.70
CA ASN A 77 3.67 12.86 1.91
C ASN A 77 3.44 12.96 3.42
N VAL A 78 4.07 13.98 3.98
CA VAL A 78 3.63 14.62 5.21
C VAL A 78 2.93 15.90 4.76
N LEU A 79 1.71 15.77 4.24
CA LEU A 79 0.77 16.87 4.20
C LEU A 79 -0.58 16.32 4.68
N ASP A 80 -1.03 16.94 5.76
CA ASP A 80 -2.41 17.09 6.18
C ASP A 80 -3.23 15.85 6.58
N PHE A 81 -3.10 15.52 7.86
CA PHE A 81 -4.18 14.99 8.67
C PHE A 81 -5.30 16.04 8.82
N ALA A 82 -6.08 16.29 7.76
CA ALA A 82 -7.44 16.82 7.78
C ALA A 82 -7.91 17.10 6.34
N GLU A 83 -9.11 16.63 5.97
CA GLU A 83 -9.93 17.23 4.89
C GLU A 83 -9.65 17.01 3.39
N HIS A 84 -8.99 15.96 2.91
CA HIS A 84 -9.05 15.67 1.44
C HIS A 84 -9.36 14.22 1.10
N ARG A 85 -10.63 13.83 1.31
CA ARG A 85 -11.29 12.82 0.47
C ARG A 85 -11.67 13.49 -0.85
N ASP A 86 -10.75 13.59 -1.79
CA ASP A 86 -11.03 13.47 -3.23
C ASP A 86 -9.74 13.67 -4.02
N ARG A 87 -9.60 12.87 -5.08
CA ARG A 87 -8.58 12.94 -6.14
C ARG A 87 -7.13 12.61 -5.74
N VAL A 88 -6.82 11.31 -5.87
CA VAL A 88 -5.53 10.92 -6.46
C VAL A 88 -5.81 10.17 -7.76
N VAL A 89 -5.83 10.93 -8.87
CA VAL A 89 -5.78 10.38 -10.22
C VAL A 89 -4.33 9.97 -10.45
N TRP A 90 -4.03 8.69 -10.27
CA TRP A 90 -2.79 8.12 -10.77
C TRP A 90 -2.93 7.96 -12.27
N GLY A 91 -2.09 8.69 -13.01
CA GLY A 91 -2.10 8.75 -14.48
C GLY A 91 -2.17 7.37 -15.11
N ILE A 92 -3.29 7.12 -15.78
CA ILE A 92 -3.40 6.12 -16.83
C ILE A 92 -3.26 6.92 -18.12
N GLU A 93 -2.08 6.87 -18.74
CA GLU A 93 -1.94 7.36 -20.12
C GLU A 93 -2.87 6.52 -21.01
N PRO A 94 -3.80 7.12 -21.76
CA PRO A 94 -4.55 6.38 -22.76
C PRO A 94 -3.60 5.99 -23.89
N LYS A 95 -3.47 4.68 -24.14
CA LYS A 95 -2.85 4.18 -25.37
C LYS A 95 -3.66 4.73 -26.55
N GLY A 96 -3.06 5.65 -27.30
CA GLY A 96 -3.57 6.08 -28.60
C GLY A 96 -3.64 4.86 -29.52
N GLY A 97 -4.85 4.53 -29.96
CA GLY A 97 -5.08 3.71 -31.13
C GLY A 97 -4.97 4.59 -32.37
N ASP A 98 -4.21 4.14 -33.36
CA ASP A 98 -4.17 4.72 -34.69
C ASP A 98 -4.67 3.65 -35.68
N VAL A 99 -5.73 4.07 -36.38
CA VAL A 99 -6.31 3.68 -37.69
C VAL A 99 -6.10 2.27 -38.27
#